data_AF-A0A7C5SBF6-F1
#
_entry.id   AF-A0A7C5SBF6-F1
#
_cell.length_a   1.000
_cell.length_b   1.000
_cell.length_c   1.000
_cell.angle_alpha   90.00
_cell.angle_beta   90.00
_cell.angle_gamma   90.00
#
_symmetry.space_group_name_H-M   'P 1'
#
loop_
_entity.id
_entity.type
_entity.pdbx_description
1 polymer ?
#
loop_
_entity_poly.entity_id
_entity_poly.type
_entity_poly.pdbx_seq_one_letter_code
_entity_poly.pdbx_strand_id
1 'polypeptide(L)'
;MNDAKPTIAQEQLRRFVQRIERLEEEKQALTADIREVYAEAKAMGLDTKIMRKVIALRKKDPHERAEEEALLDVYLHALGMTRE
;
A
#
# COMPACT_ATOMS: atom_id res chain seq x y z
N MET A 1 15.61 -0.81 48.00
CA MET A 1 14.94 -0.77 46.69
C MET A 1 14.76 0.68 46.31
N ASN A 2 15.36 1.12 45.21
CA ASN A 2 15.29 2.52 44.78
C ASN A 2 14.14 2.65 43.78
N ASP A 3 12.92 2.82 44.30
CA ASP A 3 11.72 3.06 43.49
C ASP A 3 11.73 4.52 43.00
N ALA A 4 12.60 4.81 42.03
CA ALA A 4 12.56 6.07 41.30
C ALA A 4 11.26 6.11 40.48
N LYS A 5 10.31 6.95 40.89
CA LYS A 5 9.09 7.19 40.13
C LYS A 5 9.46 7.63 38.71
N PRO A 6 8.89 7.01 37.66
CA PRO A 6 9.21 7.38 36.31
C PRO A 6 8.87 8.85 36.07
N THR A 7 9.73 9.54 35.32
CA THR A 7 9.48 10.95 34.99
C THR A 7 8.28 11.04 34.04
N ILE A 8 7.61 12.20 33.99
CA ILE A 8 6.51 12.46 33.04
C ILE A 8 6.94 12.14 31.60
N ALA A 9 8.20 12.42 31.24
CA ALA A 9 8.77 12.11 29.94
C ALA A 9 8.87 10.59 29.68
N GLN A 10 9.22 9.78 30.70
CA GLN A 10 9.27 8.32 30.58
C GLN A 10 7.86 7.71 30.42
N GLU A 11 6.86 8.25 31.10
CA GLU A 11 5.47 7.81 30.96
C GLU A 11 4.89 8.16 29.57
N GLN A 12 5.17 9.36 29.07
CA GLN A 12 4.77 9.77 27.72
C GLN A 12 5.42 8.90 26.65
N LEU A 13 6.73 8.64 26.76
CA LEU A 13 7.44 7.75 25.84
C LEU A 13 6.84 6.34 25.85
N ARG A 14 6.57 5.76 27.03
CA ARG A 14 5.93 4.44 27.13
C ARG A 14 4.57 4.40 26.42
N ARG A 15 3.74 5.45 26.56
CA ARG A 15 2.44 5.53 25.88
C ARG A 15 2.56 5.58 24.35
N PHE A 16 3.55 6.31 23.82
CA PHE A 16 3.80 6.33 22.38
C PHE A 16 4.27 4.97 21.86
N VAL A 17 5.24 4.34 22.54
CA VAL A 17 5.76 3.02 22.16
C VAL A 17 4.63 1.99 22.11
N GLN A 18 3.84 1.86 23.18
CA GLN A 18 2.72 0.91 23.23
C GLN A 18 1.69 1.12 22.13
N ARG A 19 1.40 2.39 21.79
CA ARG A 19 0.49 2.72 20.69
C ARG A 19 1.07 2.32 19.33
N ILE A 20 2.37 2.54 19.11
CA ILE A 20 3.05 2.16 17.86
C ILE A 20 3.11 0.65 17.72
N GLU A 21 3.46 -0.09 18.78
CA GLU A 21 3.51 -1.56 18.76
C GLU A 21 2.15 -2.15 18.36
N ARG A 22 1.06 -1.67 18.98
CA ARG A 22 -0.29 -2.10 18.59
C ARG A 22 -0.61 -1.78 17.13
N LEU A 23 -0.25 -0.58 16.64
CA LEU A 23 -0.48 -0.20 15.25
C LEU A 23 0.35 -1.05 14.27
N GLU A 24 1.56 -1.46 14.63
CA GLU A 24 2.37 -2.37 13.82
C GLU A 24 1.78 -3.79 13.80
N GLU A 25 1.21 -4.28 14.91
CA GLU A 25 0.46 -5.54 14.94
C GLU A 25 -0.78 -5.48 14.04
N GLU A 26 -1.59 -4.42 14.15
CA GLU A 26 -2.78 -4.20 13.30
C GLU A 26 -2.40 -4.15 11.80
N LYS A 27 -1.31 -3.46 11.47
CA LYS A 27 -0.76 -3.38 10.11
C LYS A 27 -0.26 -4.73 9.60
N GLN A 28 0.35 -5.56 10.45
CA GLN A 28 0.79 -6.91 10.09
C GLN A 28 -0.41 -7.80 9.78
N ALA A 29 -1.45 -7.79 10.62
CA ALA A 29 -2.70 -8.51 10.38
C ALA A 29 -3.33 -8.09 9.05
N LEU A 30 -3.50 -6.78 8.82
CA LEU A 30 -4.06 -6.27 7.56
C LEU A 30 -3.21 -6.65 6.34
N THR A 31 -1.89 -6.67 6.48
CA THR A 31 -0.99 -7.10 5.41
C THR A 31 -1.14 -8.60 5.11
N ALA A 32 -1.38 -9.43 6.13
CA ALA A 32 -1.67 -10.85 5.96
C ALA A 32 -2.99 -11.05 5.21
N ASP A 33 -4.06 -10.37 5.61
CA ASP A 33 -5.37 -10.44 4.95
C ASP A 33 -5.27 -10.05 3.46
N ILE A 34 -4.54 -8.97 3.14
CA ILE A 34 -4.31 -8.56 1.76
C ILE A 34 -3.57 -9.64 0.96
N ARG A 35 -2.61 -10.35 1.57
CA ARG A 35 -1.88 -11.44 0.91
C ARG A 35 -2.79 -12.62 0.63
N GLU A 36 -3.69 -12.96 1.55
CA GLU A 36 -4.68 -14.03 1.38
C GLU A 36 -5.62 -13.72 0.21
N VAL A 37 -6.14 -12.48 0.11
CA VAL A 37 -6.96 -12.06 -1.04
C VAL A 37 -6.22 -12.20 -2.37
N TYR A 38 -4.93 -11.84 -2.44
CA TYR A 38 -4.15 -12.08 -3.65
C TYR A 38 -3.91 -13.58 -3.92
N ALA A 39 -3.75 -14.40 -2.88
CA ALA A 39 -3.59 -15.84 -3.03
C ALA A 39 -4.88 -16.50 -3.56
N GLU A 40 -6.04 -16.10 -3.04
CA GLU A 40 -7.36 -16.52 -3.54
C GLU A 40 -7.56 -16.12 -5.00
N ALA A 41 -7.29 -14.85 -5.35
CA ALA A 41 -7.39 -14.39 -6.73
C ALA A 41 -6.49 -15.20 -7.67
N LYS A 42 -5.27 -15.53 -7.24
CA LYS A 42 -4.36 -16.40 -7.99
C LYS A 42 -4.92 -17.82 -8.16
N ALA A 43 -5.52 -18.39 -7.12
CA ALA A 43 -6.15 -19.71 -7.17
C ALA A 43 -7.35 -19.74 -8.14
N MET A 44 -8.05 -18.61 -8.31
CA MET A 44 -9.11 -18.42 -9.31
C MET A 44 -8.57 -18.15 -10.73
N GLY A 45 -7.25 -18.13 -10.93
CA GLY A 45 -6.62 -17.91 -12.23
C GLY A 45 -6.41 -16.44 -12.62
N LEU A 46 -6.58 -15.49 -11.69
CA LEU A 46 -6.33 -14.07 -11.96
C LEU A 46 -4.83 -13.72 -11.85
N ASP A 47 -4.38 -12.81 -12.72
CA ASP A 47 -3.02 -12.27 -12.66
C ASP A 47 -2.91 -11.18 -11.57
N THR A 48 -2.37 -11.58 -10.42
CA THR A 48 -2.15 -10.68 -9.27
C THR A 48 -1.18 -9.52 -9.56
N LYS A 49 -0.26 -9.65 -10.52
CA LYS A 49 0.64 -8.56 -10.94
C LYS A 49 -0.15 -7.48 -11.66
N ILE A 50 -1.10 -7.86 -12.52
CA ILE A 50 -1.99 -6.92 -13.19
C ILE A 50 -2.96 -6.29 -12.18
N MET A 51 -3.51 -7.07 -11.24
CA MET A 51 -4.37 -6.51 -10.18
C MET A 51 -3.65 -5.43 -9.35
N ARG A 52 -2.37 -5.64 -8.99
CA ARG A 52 -1.56 -4.63 -8.30
C ARG A 52 -1.41 -3.35 -9.12
N LYS A 53 -1.21 -3.46 -10.43
CA LYS A 53 -1.18 -2.30 -11.34
C LYS A 53 -2.53 -1.58 -11.34
N VAL A 54 -3.64 -2.30 -11.44
CA VAL A 54 -5.00 -1.72 -11.40
C VAL A 54 -5.23 -0.99 -10.08
N ILE A 55 -4.86 -1.57 -8.94
CA ILE A 55 -5.00 -0.92 -7.63
C ILE A 55 -4.14 0.35 -7.55
N ALA A 56 -2.91 0.33 -8.08
CA ALA A 56 -2.07 1.53 -8.14
C ALA A 56 -2.70 2.62 -9.02
N LEU A 57 -3.23 2.27 -10.19
CA LEU A 57 -3.94 3.21 -11.07
C LEU A 57 -5.18 3.80 -10.40
N ARG A 58 -5.93 2.99 -9.64
CA ARG A 58 -7.13 3.43 -8.90
C ARG A 58 -6.84 4.38 -7.74
N LYS A 59 -5.58 4.47 -7.30
CA LYS A 59 -5.14 5.40 -6.25
C LYS A 59 -4.74 6.77 -6.79
N LYS A 60 -4.50 6.89 -8.09
CA LYS A 60 -4.17 8.17 -8.75
C LYS A 60 -5.42 9.03 -8.89
N ASP A 61 -5.21 10.34 -8.94
CA ASP A 61 -6.28 11.27 -9.30
C ASP A 61 -6.79 10.96 -10.73
N PRO A 62 -8.11 11.00 -10.99
CA PRO A 62 -8.65 10.70 -12.31
C PRO A 62 -8.10 11.59 -13.44
N HIS A 63 -7.80 12.86 -13.16
CA HIS A 63 -7.24 13.79 -14.15
C HIS A 63 -5.77 13.48 -14.41
N GLU A 64 -4.97 13.25 -13.36
CA GLU A 64 -3.56 12.84 -13.48
C GLU A 64 -3.45 11.55 -14.30
N ARG A 65 -4.31 10.57 -14.02
CA ARG A 65 -4.36 9.31 -14.79
C ARG A 65 -4.69 9.55 -16.26
N ALA A 66 -5.67 10.39 -16.56
CA ALA A 66 -6.08 10.66 -17.94
C ALA A 66 -4.97 11.39 -18.72
N GLU A 67 -4.25 12.31 -18.08
CA GLU A 67 -3.11 13.01 -18.67
C GLU A 67 -1.95 12.04 -18.96
N GLU A 68 -1.60 11.18 -18.00
CA GLU A 68 -0.57 10.16 -18.20
C GLU A 68 -0.95 9.16 -19.30
N GLU A 69 -2.22 8.72 -19.36
CA GLU A 69 -2.72 7.81 -20.39
C GLU A 69 -2.63 8.44 -21.79
N ALA A 70 -2.97 9.73 -21.93
CA ALA A 70 -2.83 10.46 -23.19
C ALA A 70 -1.36 10.58 -23.62
N LEU A 71 -0.44 10.90 -22.70
CA LEU A 71 0.99 10.98 -23.00
C LEU A 71 1.58 9.61 -23.36
N LEU A 72 1.17 8.56 -22.66
CA LEU A 72 1.59 7.19 -22.95
C LEU A 72 1.16 6.78 -24.35
N ASP A 73 -0.08 7.08 -24.75
CA ASP A 73 -0.59 6.76 -26.08
C ASP A 73 0.22 7.47 -27.19
N VAL A 74 0.51 8.76 -27.01
CA VAL A 74 1.39 9.53 -27.93
C VAL A 74 2.76 8.87 -28.08
N TYR A 75 3.37 8.44 -26.98
CA TYR A 75 4.69 7.80 -27.01
C TYR A 75 4.65 6.40 -27.63
N LEU A 76 3.62 5.60 -27.34
CA LEU A 76 3.45 4.28 -27.96
C LEU A 76 3.20 4.40 -29.46
N HIS A 77 2.40 5.36 -29.90
CA HIS A 77 2.16 5.64 -31.31
C HIS A 77 3.46 6.04 -32.01
N ALA A 78 4.25 6.95 -31.42
CA ALA A 78 5.54 7.36 -31.95
C ALA A 78 6.55 6.19 -32.08
N LEU A 79 6.40 5.15 -31.25
CA LEU A 79 7.21 3.94 -31.28
C LEU A 79 6.61 2.80 -32.13
N GLY A 80 5.45 3.00 -32.76
CA GLY A 80 4.76 1.96 -33.53
C GLY A 80 4.25 0.79 -32.68
N MET A 81 3.97 1.04 -31.39
CA MET A 81 3.54 0.03 -30.40
C MET A 81 2.02 0.03 -30.15
N THR A 82 1.26 0.91 -30.80
CA THR A 82 -0.20 0.92 -30.76
C THR A 82 -0.76 -0.22 -31.61
N ARG A 83 -1.79 -0.93 -31.10
CA ARG A 83 -2.57 -1.86 -31.94
C ARG A 83 -3.50 -1.02 -32.80
N GLU A 84 -3.33 -1.06 -34.12
CA GLU A 84 -4.37 -0.64 -35.07
C GLU A 84 -5.61 -1.54 -34.94
#